data_AF-A0A352WSQ1-F1
#
_entry.id   AF-A0A352WSQ1-F1
#
_cell.length_a   1.000
_cell.length_b   1.000
_cell.length_c   1.000
_cell.angle_alpha   90.00
_cell.angle_beta   90.00
_cell.angle_gamma   90.00
#
_symmetry.space_group_name_H-M   'P 1'
#
loop_
_entity.id
_entity.type
_entity.pdbx_description
1 polymer ?
#
loop_
_entity_poly.entity_id
_entity_poly.type
_entity_poly.pdbx_seq_one_letter_code
_entity_poly.pdbx_strand_id
1 'polypeptide(L)'
;MITLHDLIRIELFRQYGSLRQFSSRTGIPLSTVNCLIMHGINYCSFNTVVTVCNALSIQPIDLYQDEGKLLDRLELLDTKGLRAVNAIFKMIKDETFNI
;
A
#
# COMPACT_ATOMS: atom_id res chain seq x y z
N MET A 1 17.41 -6.15 10.87
CA MET A 1 16.83 -5.44 9.71
C MET A 1 15.40 -5.13 10.08
N ILE A 2 15.04 -3.86 10.20
CA ILE A 2 13.66 -3.44 10.55
C ILE A 2 12.80 -3.68 9.32
N THR A 3 11.70 -4.41 9.46
CA THR A 3 10.79 -4.65 8.34
C THR A 3 9.79 -3.50 8.21
N LEU A 4 9.20 -3.32 7.03
CA LEU A 4 8.18 -2.30 6.80
C LEU A 4 6.98 -2.43 7.76
N HIS A 5 6.62 -3.66 8.10
CA HIS A 5 5.60 -3.95 9.09
C HIS A 5 5.94 -3.36 10.48
N ASP A 6 7.22 -3.43 10.86
CA ASP A 6 7.70 -2.86 12.11
C ASP A 6 7.65 -1.33 12.09
N LEU A 7 7.99 -0.70 10.95
CA LEU A 7 7.91 0.75 10.79
C LEU A 7 6.46 1.26 10.90
N ILE A 8 5.53 0.60 10.23
CA ILE A 8 4.10 0.94 10.31
C ILE A 8 3.60 0.79 11.76
N ARG A 9 4.01 -0.27 12.45
CA ARG A 9 3.64 -0.50 13.85
C ARG A 9 4.18 0.62 14.74
N ILE A 10 5.46 0.98 14.59
CA ILE A 10 6.08 2.07 15.35
C ILE A 10 5.35 3.39 15.10
N GLU A 11 5.15 3.79 13.84
CA GLU A 11 4.52 5.06 13.51
C GLU A 11 3.05 5.11 13.93
N LEU A 12 2.31 4.01 13.82
CA LEU A 12 0.93 3.93 14.29
C LEU A 12 0.86 4.19 15.79
N PHE A 13 1.66 3.48 16.58
CA PHE A 13 1.67 3.70 18.03
C PHE A 13 2.21 5.07 18.42
N ARG A 14 3.19 5.60 17.69
CA ARG A 14 3.76 6.94 17.92
C ARG A 14 2.74 8.05 17.69
N GLN A 15 1.95 7.97 16.62
CA GLN A 15 1.02 9.03 16.22
C GLN A 15 -0.36 8.90 16.88
N TYR A 16 -0.83 7.67 17.13
CA TYR A 16 -2.21 7.42 17.56
C TYR A 16 -2.33 6.77 18.94
N GLY A 17 -1.25 6.23 19.52
CA GLY A 17 -1.23 5.61 20.85
C GLY A 17 -1.92 4.24 20.95
N SER A 18 -2.90 3.92 20.11
CA SER A 18 -3.54 2.60 20.07
C SER A 18 -4.17 2.26 18.71
N LEU A 19 -4.33 0.96 18.45
CA LEU A 19 -5.04 0.46 17.26
C LEU A 19 -6.50 0.93 17.20
N ARG A 20 -7.16 1.06 18.37
CA ARG A 20 -8.54 1.57 18.47
C ARG A 20 -8.64 3.03 18.06
N GLN A 21 -7.69 3.85 18.52
CA GLN A 21 -7.66 5.27 18.21
C GLN A 21 -7.30 5.52 16.74
N PHE A 22 -6.39 4.71 16.19
CA PHE A 22 -6.11 4.68 14.75
C PHE A 22 -7.36 4.32 13.93
N SER A 23 -8.04 3.22 14.28
CA SER A 23 -9.27 2.78 13.62
C SER A 23 -10.37 3.86 13.65
N SER A 24 -10.58 4.49 14.82
CA SER A 24 -11.56 5.56 14.98
C SER A 24 -11.25 6.80 14.13
N ARG A 25 -9.97 7.19 14.00
CA ARG A 25 -9.55 8.37 13.22
C ARG A 25 -9.49 8.12 11.71
N THR A 26 -9.17 6.91 11.28
CA THR A 26 -8.99 6.58 9.86
C THR A 26 -10.23 5.97 9.21
N GLY A 27 -11.20 5.52 10.01
CA GLY A 27 -12.38 4.79 9.52
C GLY A 27 -12.08 3.34 9.10
N ILE A 28 -10.83 2.88 9.23
CA ILE A 28 -10.46 1.50 8.92
C ILE A 28 -10.95 0.61 10.08
N PRO A 29 -11.67 -0.50 9.82
CA PRO A 29 -12.14 -1.40 10.87
C PRO A 29 -10.99 -1.94 11.72
N LEU A 30 -11.21 -2.04 13.04
CA LEU A 30 -10.20 -2.54 13.97
C LEU A 30 -9.71 -3.96 13.62
N SER A 31 -10.59 -4.81 13.10
CA SER A 31 -10.23 -6.14 12.60
C SER A 31 -9.21 -6.07 11.47
N THR A 32 -9.40 -5.16 10.51
CA THR A 32 -8.47 -4.92 9.40
C THR A 32 -7.14 -4.39 9.90
N VAL A 33 -7.15 -3.45 10.85
CA VAL A 33 -5.92 -2.93 11.47
C VAL A 33 -5.17 -4.04 12.22
N ASN A 34 -5.89 -4.88 12.98
CA ASN A 34 -5.31 -6.03 13.66
C ASN A 34 -4.68 -7.03 12.68
N CYS A 35 -5.37 -7.35 11.57
CA CYS A 35 -4.81 -8.22 10.54
C CYS A 35 -3.54 -7.61 9.93
N LEU A 36 -3.52 -6.31 9.65
CA LEU A 36 -2.37 -5.61 9.12
C LEU A 36 -1.15 -5.67 10.06
N ILE A 37 -1.39 -5.59 11.37
CA ILE A 37 -0.36 -5.61 12.43
C ILE A 37 0.07 -7.04 12.84
N MET A 38 -0.69 -8.07 12.47
CA MET A 38 -0.39 -9.47 12.77
C MET A 38 0.23 -10.20 11.57
N HIS A 39 -0.29 -9.96 10.38
CA HIS A 39 0.07 -10.68 9.16
C HIS A 39 0.88 -9.81 8.19
N GLY A 40 0.91 -8.50 8.39
CA GLY A 40 1.60 -7.57 7.51
C GLY A 40 0.74 -7.05 6.36
N ILE A 41 1.27 -6.03 5.68
CA ILE A 41 0.57 -5.31 4.60
C ILE A 41 0.23 -6.18 3.38
N ASN A 42 0.91 -7.32 3.21
CA ASN A 42 0.73 -8.21 2.06
C ASN A 42 -0.64 -8.90 2.07
N TYR A 43 -1.29 -8.98 3.22
CA TYR A 43 -2.62 -9.57 3.37
C TYR A 43 -3.74 -8.53 3.32
N CYS A 44 -3.40 -7.27 3.04
CA CYS A 44 -4.34 -6.17 2.97
C CYS A 44 -4.55 -5.72 1.53
N SER A 45 -5.78 -5.29 1.21
CA SER A 45 -6.08 -4.70 -0.09
C SER A 45 -5.19 -3.48 -0.35
N PHE A 46 -4.86 -3.23 -1.61
CA PHE A 46 -4.06 -2.06 -2.00
C PHE A 46 -4.67 -0.76 -1.47
N ASN A 47 -6.00 -0.60 -1.55
CA ASN A 47 -6.69 0.58 -1.05
C ASN A 47 -6.51 0.76 0.47
N THR A 48 -6.52 -0.33 1.23
CA THR A 48 -6.24 -0.32 2.68
C THR A 48 -4.80 0.11 2.95
N VAL A 49 -3.83 -0.42 2.20
CA VAL A 49 -2.41 -0.06 2.35
C VAL A 49 -2.22 1.44 2.08
N VAL A 50 -2.75 1.95 0.97
CA VAL A 50 -2.68 3.38 0.63
C VAL A 50 -3.31 4.25 1.72
N THR A 51 -4.48 3.86 2.24
CA THR A 51 -5.16 4.61 3.31
C THR A 51 -4.31 4.65 4.59
N VAL A 52 -3.69 3.53 4.97
CA VAL A 52 -2.80 3.46 6.14
C VAL A 52 -1.56 4.32 5.95
N CYS A 53 -0.94 4.26 4.77
CA CYS A 53 0.26 5.05 4.46
C CYS A 53 -0.05 6.56 4.47
N ASN A 54 -1.18 6.97 3.89
CA ASN A 54 -1.64 8.35 3.95
C ASN A 54 -1.90 8.80 5.40
N ALA A 55 -2.53 7.96 6.21
CA ALA A 55 -2.79 8.27 7.61
C ALA A 55 -1.49 8.44 8.42
N LEU A 56 -0.46 7.64 8.13
CA LEU A 56 0.82 7.69 8.81
C LEU A 56 1.82 8.66 8.19
N SER A 57 1.45 9.35 7.09
CA SER A 57 2.35 10.17 6.28
C SER A 57 3.61 9.44 5.82
N ILE A 58 3.49 8.14 5.53
CA ILE A 58 4.57 7.32 4.96
C ILE A 58 4.45 7.42 3.45
N GLN A 59 5.51 7.85 2.77
CA GLN A 59 5.49 7.90 1.31
C GLN A 59 5.40 6.48 0.77
N PRO A 60 4.49 6.20 -0.18
CA PRO A 60 4.38 4.87 -0.76
C PRO A 60 5.69 4.37 -1.35
N ILE A 61 6.57 5.25 -1.83
CA ILE A 61 7.91 4.90 -2.33
C ILE A 61 8.76 4.16 -1.29
N ASP A 62 8.57 4.44 0.00
CA ASP A 62 9.21 3.73 1.12
C ASP A 62 8.62 2.32 1.31
N LEU A 63 7.45 2.03 0.71
CA LEU A 63 6.83 0.69 0.65
C LEU A 63 7.42 -0.18 -0.46
N TYR A 64 8.15 0.41 -1.43
CA TYR A 64 8.59 -0.25 -2.67
C TYR A 64 10.11 -0.20 -2.88
N GLN A 65 10.91 -0.01 -1.82
CA GLN A 65 12.38 -0.02 -1.90
C GLN A 65 13.00 -1.30 -2.50
N ASP A 66 12.20 -2.34 -2.74
CA ASP A 66 12.59 -3.56 -3.44
C ASP A 66 11.93 -3.55 -4.83
N GLU A 67 12.59 -2.93 -5.83
CA GLU A 67 12.07 -2.79 -7.20
C GLU A 67 11.65 -4.14 -7.82
N GLY A 68 12.24 -5.25 -7.36
CA GLY A 68 11.89 -6.61 -7.78
C GLY A 68 10.47 -7.06 -7.43
N LYS A 69 9.79 -6.40 -6.48
CA LYS A 69 8.41 -6.75 -6.06
C LYS A 69 7.35 -5.84 -6.66
N LEU A 70 7.72 -4.82 -7.44
CA LEU A 70 6.74 -3.93 -8.06
C LEU A 70 5.84 -4.68 -9.07
N LEU A 71 6.42 -5.67 -9.76
CA LEU A 71 5.72 -6.53 -10.71
C LEU A 71 4.69 -7.45 -10.03
N ASP A 72 5.03 -8.06 -8.89
CA ASP A 72 4.09 -8.87 -8.09
C ASP A 72 2.92 -8.04 -7.55
N ARG A 73 3.10 -6.71 -7.43
CA ARG A 73 2.09 -5.78 -6.92
C ARG A 73 1.19 -5.20 -8.01
N LEU A 74 1.47 -5.47 -9.29
CA LEU A 74 0.50 -5.26 -10.37
C LEU A 74 -0.75 -6.11 -10.19
N GLU A 75 -0.63 -7.30 -9.57
CA GLU A 75 -1.77 -8.17 -9.24
C GLU A 75 -2.68 -7.59 -8.14
N LEU A 76 -2.15 -6.70 -7.30
CA LEU A 76 -2.91 -6.02 -6.24
C LEU A 76 -3.66 -4.78 -6.72
N LEU A 77 -3.44 -4.36 -7.97
CA LEU A 77 -4.24 -3.31 -8.57
C LEU A 77 -5.65 -3.84 -8.80
N ASP A 78 -6.63 -3.20 -8.16
CA ASP A 78 -8.04 -3.46 -8.48
C ASP A 78 -8.27 -3.23 -9.99
N THR A 79 -9.31 -3.83 -10.56
CA THR A 79 -9.64 -3.83 -12.00
C THR A 79 -9.50 -2.45 -12.67
N LYS A 80 -9.76 -1.36 -11.94
CA LYS A 80 -9.55 0.02 -12.40
C LYS A 80 -8.08 0.41 -12.53
N GLY A 81 -7.25 0.08 -11.54
CA GLY A 81 -5.80 0.34 -11.57
C GLY A 81 -5.09 -0.46 -12.65
N LEU A 82 -5.47 -1.74 -12.81
CA LEU A 82 -4.92 -2.59 -13.86
C LEU A 82 -5.28 -2.07 -15.26
N ARG A 83 -6.51 -1.56 -15.46
CA ARG A 83 -6.92 -0.91 -16.70
C ARG A 83 -6.14 0.36 -17.01
N ALA A 84 -5.91 1.20 -16.00
CA ALA A 84 -5.13 2.43 -16.17
C ALA A 84 -3.68 2.12 -16.56
N VAL A 85 -3.05 1.16 -15.88
CA VAL A 85 -1.68 0.72 -16.20
C VAL A 85 -1.61 0.10 -17.59
N ASN A 86 -2.54 -0.79 -17.94
CA ASN A 86 -2.59 -1.39 -19.29
C ASN A 86 -2.83 -0.36 -20.39
N ALA A 87 -3.66 0.66 -20.14
CA ALA A 87 -3.88 1.74 -21.11
C ALA A 87 -2.61 2.58 -21.33
N ILE A 88 -1.89 2.91 -20.25
CA ILE A 88 -0.60 3.63 -20.33
C ILE A 88 0.45 2.76 -21.02
N PHE A 89 0.55 1.48 -20.66
CA PHE A 89 1.52 0.56 -21.27
C PHE A 89 1.26 0.36 -22.77
N LYS A 90 -0.02 0.33 -23.16
CA LYS A 90 -0.43 0.29 -24.57
C LYS A 90 -0.06 1.59 -25.29
N MET A 91 -0.33 2.76 -24.70
CA MET A 91 0.09 4.05 -25.27
C MET A 91 1.61 4.12 -25.48
N ILE A 92 2.40 3.70 -24.49
CA ILE A 92 3.88 3.68 -24.60
C ILE A 92 4.36 2.70 -25.67
N LYS A 93 3.74 1.51 -25.77
CA LYS A 93 4.06 0.55 -26.83
C LYS A 93 3.69 1.07 -28.22
N ASP A 94 2.55 1.73 -28.34
CA ASP A 94 2.10 2.30 -29.61
C ASP A 94 2.97 3.51 -30.01
N GLU A 95 3.51 4.29 -29.06
CA GLU A 95 4.47 5.37 -29.33
C GLU A 95 5.88 4.87 -29.70
N THR A 96 6.32 3.73 -29.16
CA THR A 96 7.66 3.17 -29.41
C THR A 96 7.76 2.37 -30.72
N PHE A 97 6.64 1.96 -31.33
CA PHE A 97 6.60 1.29 -32.64
C PHE A 97 6.31 2.23 -33.82
N ASN A 98 6.25 3.55 -33.59
CA ASN A 98 5.98 4.54 -34.63
C ASN A 98 7.21 5.40 -34.99
N ILE A 99 8.43 4.86 -34.78
CA ILE A 99 9.71 5.44 -35.20
C ILE A 99 10.47 4.42 -36.04
#